data_AF-A0A847B2M6-F1
#
_entry.id   AF-A0A847B2M6-F1
#
_cell.length_a   1.000
_cell.length_b   1.000
_cell.length_c   1.000
_cell.angle_alpha   90.00
_cell.angle_beta   90.00
_cell.angle_gamma   90.00
#
_symmetry.space_group_name_H-M   'P 1'
#
loop_
_entity.id
_entity.type
_entity.pdbx_description
1 polymer ?
#
loop_
_entity_poly.entity_id
_entity_poly.type
_entity_poly.pdbx_seq_one_letter_code
_entity_poly.pdbx_strand_id
1 'polypeptide(L)'
;MGINLKIFVICHGEEDLKNRCLKVIGYPDVRIKEDPLRIIRAVRFNLMYGLKFDETLKKAMVANRFLLSKLTVAKIKSELAKIDNYKVDQAQKEKLFAQFAIANLVGVIK
;
A
#
# COMPACT_ATOMS: atom_id res chain seq x y z
N MET A 1 -8.86 -25.09 -26.79
CA MET A 1 -9.70 -23.88 -26.99
C MET A 1 -9.18 -22.81 -26.03
N GLY A 2 -8.34 -21.89 -26.52
CA GLY A 2 -7.78 -20.83 -25.66
C GLY A 2 -8.86 -19.81 -25.33
N ILE A 3 -9.04 -19.49 -24.05
CA ILE A 3 -9.96 -18.44 -23.64
C ILE A 3 -9.35 -17.11 -24.12
N ASN A 4 -9.99 -16.47 -25.09
CA ASN A 4 -9.57 -15.17 -25.58
C ASN A 4 -10.00 -14.11 -24.57
N LEU A 5 -9.13 -13.85 -23.59
CA LEU A 5 -9.37 -12.87 -22.53
C LEU A 5 -9.10 -11.46 -23.08
N LYS A 6 -10.16 -10.69 -23.27
CA LYS A 6 -10.08 -9.28 -23.65
C LYS A 6 -9.79 -8.44 -22.40
N ILE A 7 -8.62 -7.79 -22.36
CA ILE A 7 -8.25 -6.88 -21.28
C ILE A 7 -8.97 -5.55 -21.50
N PHE A 8 -9.83 -5.16 -20.56
CA PHE A 8 -10.46 -3.84 -20.55
C PHE A 8 -9.60 -2.86 -19.75
N VAL A 9 -9.15 -1.79 -20.40
CA VAL A 9 -8.25 -0.79 -19.82
C VAL A 9 -9.02 0.52 -19.64
N ILE A 10 -9.53 0.77 -18.43
CA ILE A 10 -10.24 2.01 -18.07
C ILE A 10 -9.26 3.07 -17.52
N CYS A 11 -8.01 2.67 -17.24
CA CYS A 11 -6.93 3.52 -16.74
C CYS A 11 -5.57 2.99 -17.21
N HIS A 12 -4.49 3.77 -17.09
CA HIS A 12 -3.13 3.43 -17.54
C HIS A 12 -2.42 2.31 -16.73
N GLY A 13 -3.18 1.36 -16.17
CA GLY A 13 -2.65 0.32 -15.30
C GLY A 13 -1.64 -0.63 -15.97
N GLU A 14 -1.75 -0.87 -17.28
CA GLU A 14 -0.76 -1.67 -18.01
C GLU A 14 0.63 -0.99 -18.03
N GLU A 15 0.66 0.32 -18.24
CA GLU A 15 1.89 1.11 -18.22
C GLU A 15 2.49 1.17 -16.81
N ASP A 16 1.65 1.37 -15.79
CA ASP A 16 2.09 1.38 -14.39
C ASP A 16 2.66 0.00 -13.97
N LEU A 17 2.07 -1.10 -14.44
CA LEU A 17 2.59 -2.45 -14.23
C LEU A 17 3.96 -2.64 -14.90
N LYS A 18 4.11 -2.22 -16.17
CA LYS A 18 5.39 -2.25 -16.89
C LYS A 18 6.47 -1.43 -16.16
N ASN A 19 6.09 -0.25 -15.67
CA ASN A 19 6.98 0.67 -14.93
C ASN A 19 7.17 0.27 -13.47
N ARG A 20 6.52 -0.81 -13.00
CA ARG A 20 6.51 -1.26 -11.60
C ARG A 20 6.17 -0.11 -10.64
N CYS A 21 5.23 0.74 -11.04
CA CYS A 21 4.81 1.92 -10.31
C CYS A 21 3.44 1.68 -9.67
N LEU A 22 3.33 1.94 -8.37
CA LEU A 22 2.08 1.91 -7.64
C LEU A 22 1.49 3.31 -7.63
N LYS A 23 0.37 3.47 -8.33
CA LYS A 23 -0.45 4.67 -8.36
C LYS A 23 -1.85 4.40 -7.83
N VAL A 24 -2.50 5.47 -7.41
CA VAL A 24 -3.92 5.45 -7.04
C VAL A 24 -4.72 6.04 -8.19
N ILE A 25 -5.87 5.43 -8.51
CA ILE A 25 -6.81 6.01 -9.45
C ILE A 25 -7.47 7.25 -8.79
N GLY A 26 -7.34 8.41 -9.44
CA GLY A 26 -7.78 9.70 -8.89
C GLY A 26 -6.74 10.34 -7.98
N TYR A 27 -7.17 11.20 -7.05
CA TYR A 27 -6.28 11.99 -6.20
C TYR A 27 -5.86 11.23 -4.93
N PRO A 28 -4.56 10.96 -4.70
CA PRO A 28 -4.10 10.15 -3.57
C PRO A 28 -4.57 10.66 -2.20
N ASP A 29 -4.57 11.97 -1.98
CA ASP A 29 -5.01 12.60 -0.73
C ASP A 29 -6.48 12.29 -0.41
N VAL A 30 -7.37 12.48 -1.39
CA VAL A 30 -8.81 12.18 -1.28
C VAL A 30 -9.02 10.70 -0.96
N ARG A 31 -8.35 9.81 -1.71
CA ARG A 31 -8.50 8.37 -1.51
C ARG A 31 -7.96 7.94 -0.15
N ILE A 32 -6.85 8.49 0.34
CA ILE A 32 -6.36 8.13 1.68
C ILE A 32 -7.31 8.63 2.78
N LYS A 33 -7.92 9.80 2.61
CA LYS A 33 -8.91 10.34 3.56
C LYS A 33 -10.19 9.50 3.62
N GLU A 34 -10.65 8.98 2.48
CA GLU A 34 -11.78 8.04 2.40
C GLU A 34 -11.50 6.72 3.14
N ASP A 35 -10.30 6.16 2.97
CA ASP A 35 -9.88 4.91 3.60
C ASP A 35 -8.36 4.93 3.92
N PRO A 36 -7.98 5.25 5.17
CA PRO A 36 -6.57 5.30 5.58
C PRO A 36 -5.85 3.96 5.45
N LEU A 37 -6.57 2.82 5.39
CA LEU A 37 -5.97 1.50 5.22
C LEU A 37 -5.19 1.38 3.91
N ARG A 38 -5.47 2.27 2.94
CA ARG A 38 -4.73 2.37 1.67
C ARG A 38 -3.24 2.62 1.85
N ILE A 39 -2.80 3.29 2.92
CA ILE A 39 -1.37 3.45 3.23
C ILE A 39 -0.74 2.07 3.52
N ILE A 40 -1.38 1.26 4.37
CA ILE A 40 -0.89 -0.08 4.73
C ILE A 40 -0.93 -1.01 3.49
N ARG A 41 -2.01 -0.92 2.69
CA ARG A 41 -2.11 -1.65 1.42
C ARG A 41 -0.99 -1.29 0.45
N ALA A 42 -0.65 -0.01 0.34
CA ALA A 42 0.45 0.44 -0.52
C ALA A 42 1.79 -0.11 -0.05
N VAL A 43 2.10 0.00 1.25
CA VAL A 43 3.32 -0.60 1.83
C VAL A 43 3.37 -2.10 1.59
N ARG A 44 2.25 -2.81 1.78
CA ARG A 44 2.16 -4.25 1.49
C ARG A 44 2.47 -4.55 0.01
N PHE A 45 1.90 -3.81 -0.93
CA PHE A 45 2.16 -4.01 -2.36
C PHE A 45 3.61 -3.72 -2.74
N ASN A 46 4.25 -2.72 -2.13
CA ASN A 46 5.67 -2.47 -2.30
C ASN A 46 6.51 -3.67 -1.81
N LEU A 47 6.23 -4.19 -0.62
CA LEU A 47 6.97 -5.31 -0.03
C LEU A 47 6.76 -6.64 -0.78
N MET A 48 5.52 -6.93 -1.17
CA MET A 48 5.18 -8.20 -1.83
C MET A 48 5.60 -8.26 -3.29
N TYR A 49 5.48 -7.14 -4.00
CA TYR A 49 5.64 -7.13 -5.45
C TYR A 49 6.78 -6.24 -5.92
N GLY A 50 7.51 -5.57 -5.03
CA GLY A 50 8.62 -4.68 -5.38
C GLY A 50 8.21 -3.49 -6.26
N LEU A 51 6.98 -2.98 -6.07
CA LEU A 51 6.46 -1.81 -6.79
C LEU A 51 6.91 -0.52 -6.12
N LYS A 52 7.36 0.47 -6.88
CA LYS A 52 7.75 1.79 -6.38
C LYS A 52 6.52 2.68 -6.22
N PHE A 53 6.45 3.49 -5.17
CA PHE A 53 5.38 4.48 -5.06
C PHE A 53 5.59 5.59 -6.08
N ASP A 54 4.52 6.00 -6.73
CA ASP A 54 4.51 7.31 -7.36
C ASP A 54 4.75 8.42 -6.31
N GLU A 55 5.42 9.50 -6.71
CA GLU A 55 5.80 10.57 -5.78
C GLU A 55 4.59 11.30 -5.19
N THR A 56 3.49 11.44 -5.93
CA THR A 56 2.26 12.05 -5.41
C THR A 56 1.61 11.17 -4.35
N LEU A 57 1.59 9.85 -4.59
CA LEU A 57 1.11 8.87 -3.62
C LEU A 57 1.96 8.89 -2.35
N LYS A 58 3.28 8.85 -2.50
CA LYS A 58 4.22 8.87 -1.37
C LYS A 58 4.05 10.13 -0.51
N LYS A 59 3.95 11.31 -1.14
CA LYS A 59 3.69 12.57 -0.43
C LYS A 59 2.36 12.54 0.32
N ALA A 60 1.29 12.06 -0.31
CA ALA A 60 -0.02 11.96 0.31
C ALA A 60 -0.03 10.96 1.49
N MET A 61 0.67 9.83 1.37
CA MET A 61 0.83 8.86 2.46
C MET A 61 1.54 9.49 3.67
N VAL A 62 2.64 10.22 3.44
CA VAL A 62 3.35 10.92 4.52
C VAL A 62 2.43 11.96 5.17
N ALA A 63 1.77 12.81 4.36
CA ALA A 63 0.90 13.86 4.85
C ALA A 63 -0.26 13.32 5.69
N ASN A 64 -0.84 12.17 5.31
CA ASN A 64 -2.05 11.63 5.92
C ASN A 64 -1.83 10.44 6.87
N ARG A 65 -0.58 10.04 7.16
CA ARG A 65 -0.28 8.87 8.02
C ARG A 65 -0.92 8.93 9.41
N PHE A 66 -1.17 10.14 9.92
CA PHE A 66 -1.86 10.34 11.20
C PHE A 66 -3.29 9.77 11.21
N LEU A 67 -3.94 9.63 10.04
CA LEU A 67 -5.28 9.03 9.92
C LEU A 67 -5.29 7.52 10.21
N LEU A 68 -4.13 6.86 10.23
CA LEU A 68 -4.04 5.45 10.58
C LEU A 68 -4.49 5.17 12.01
N SER A 69 -4.42 6.15 12.92
CA SER A 69 -4.95 6.02 14.29
C SER A 69 -6.46 5.84 14.35
N LYS A 70 -7.19 6.17 13.27
CA LYS A 70 -8.64 5.98 13.15
C LYS A 70 -9.02 4.54 12.77
N LEU A 71 -8.05 3.71 12.38
CA LEU A 71 -8.30 2.32 12.01
C LEU A 71 -8.40 1.44 13.26
N THR A 72 -9.27 0.44 13.22
CA THR A 72 -9.31 -0.58 14.28
C THR A 72 -8.09 -1.47 14.21
N VAL A 73 -7.63 -1.94 15.37
CA VAL A 73 -6.51 -2.89 15.49
C VAL A 73 -6.74 -4.14 14.62
N ALA A 74 -7.98 -4.64 14.57
CA ALA A 74 -8.34 -5.80 13.75
C ALA A 74 -8.08 -5.57 12.23
N LYS A 75 -8.42 -4.38 11.70
CA LYS A 75 -8.17 -4.04 10.29
C LYS A 75 -6.67 -3.97 10.00
N ILE A 76 -5.90 -3.35 10.91
CA ILE A 76 -4.44 -3.25 10.78
C ILE A 76 -3.81 -4.64 10.80
N LYS A 77 -4.12 -5.48 11.80
CA LYS A 77 -3.62 -6.86 11.90
C LYS A 77 -3.95 -7.67 10.66
N SER A 78 -5.21 -7.64 10.22
CA SER A 78 -5.67 -8.41 9.06
C SER A 78 -4.94 -8.03 7.78
N GLU A 79 -4.65 -6.74 7.56
CA GLU A 79 -3.91 -6.32 6.35
C GLU A 79 -2.41 -6.62 6.46
N LEU A 80 -1.81 -6.49 7.65
CA LEU A 80 -0.40 -6.80 7.87
C LEU A 80 -0.12 -8.31 7.80
N ALA A 81 -1.02 -9.17 8.30
CA ALA A 81 -0.88 -10.62 8.26
C ALA A 81 -0.76 -11.19 6.83
N LYS A 82 -1.24 -10.45 5.83
CA LYS A 82 -1.09 -10.83 4.41
C LYS A 82 0.36 -10.80 3.92
N ILE A 83 1.25 -10.13 4.67
CA ILE A 83 2.68 -10.06 4.38
C ILE A 83 3.39 -11.37 4.80
N ASP A 84 2.87 -12.07 5.82
CA ASP A 84 3.57 -13.17 6.50
C ASP A 84 3.85 -14.37 5.58
N ASN A 85 3.02 -14.56 4.55
CA ASN A 85 3.21 -15.63 3.55
C ASN A 85 4.27 -15.32 2.48
N TYR A 86 4.89 -14.14 2.52
CA TYR A 86 5.84 -13.69 1.50
C TYR A 86 7.24 -13.58 2.08
N LYS A 87 8.24 -14.01 1.31
CA LYS A 87 9.65 -13.74 1.62
C LYS A 87 9.91 -12.25 1.37
N VAL A 88 9.93 -11.49 2.46
CA VAL A 88 10.14 -10.04 2.44
C VAL A 88 11.48 -9.72 3.08
N ASP A 89 12.19 -8.76 2.48
CA ASP A 89 13.37 -8.14 3.09
C ASP A 89 12.97 -7.39 4.37
N GLN A 90 13.48 -7.86 5.52
CA GLN A 90 13.15 -7.29 6.82
C GLN A 90 13.67 -5.86 6.98
N ALA A 91 14.84 -5.54 6.43
CA ALA A 91 15.39 -4.19 6.51
C ALA A 91 14.53 -3.20 5.70
N GLN A 92 14.04 -3.62 4.53
CA GLN A 92 13.09 -2.83 3.75
C GLN A 92 11.75 -2.67 4.47
N LYS A 93 11.23 -3.75 5.08
CA LYS A 93 9.99 -3.72 5.86
C LYS A 93 10.08 -2.73 7.02
N GLU A 94 11.13 -2.80 7.84
CA GLU A 94 11.36 -1.89 8.95
C GLU A 94 11.47 -0.44 8.49
N LYS A 95 12.24 -0.20 7.41
CA LYS A 95 12.37 1.14 6.81
C LYS A 95 11.03 1.73 6.41
N LEU A 96 10.19 0.96 5.70
CA LEU A 96 8.86 1.45 5.27
C LEU A 96 7.93 1.64 6.45
N PHE A 97 7.96 0.73 7.43
CA PHE A 97 7.11 0.81 8.61
C PHE A 97 7.43 2.05 9.45
N ALA A 98 8.72 2.38 9.60
CA ALA A 98 9.16 3.62 10.22
C ALA A 98 8.74 4.85 9.41
N GLN A 99 9.02 4.84 8.09
CA GLN A 99 8.73 5.96 7.20
C GLN A 99 7.26 6.40 7.22
N PHE A 100 6.33 5.44 7.29
CA PHE A 100 4.89 5.72 7.29
C PHE A 100 4.24 5.60 8.67
N ALA A 101 5.02 5.60 9.74
CA ALA A 101 4.57 5.51 11.14
C ALA A 101 3.69 4.29 11.45
N ILE A 102 3.83 3.20 10.68
CA ILE A 102 3.13 1.93 10.90
C ILE A 102 3.72 1.20 12.13
N ALA A 103 5.03 1.34 12.37
CA ALA A 103 5.70 0.73 13.52
C ALA A 103 5.03 1.12 14.86
N ASN A 104 4.62 2.38 14.98
CA ASN A 104 3.93 2.90 16.18
C ASN A 104 2.60 2.20 16.43
N LEU A 105 1.91 1.76 15.36
CA LEU A 105 0.65 1.03 15.47
C LEU A 105 0.89 -0.40 15.96
N VAL A 106 1.93 -1.06 15.47
CA VAL A 106 2.27 -2.44 15.89
C VAL A 106 2.68 -2.49 17.38
N GLY A 107 3.33 -1.44 17.90
CA GLY A 107 3.68 -1.34 19.31
C GLY A 107 2.48 -1.23 20.26
N VAL A 108 1.41 -0.54 19.85
CA VAL A 108 0.15 -0.40 20.62
C VAL A 108 -0.71 -1.67 20.57
N ILE A 109 -0.41 -2.56 19.62
CA ILE A 109 -1.19 -3.77 19.33
C ILE A 109 -0.74 -4.99 20.18
N LYS A 110 0.36 -4.84 20.94
CA LYS A 110 0.87 -5.88 21.85
C LYS A 110 -0.04 -6.08 23.06
#